data_AF-A0A0G4EA53-F1
#
_entry.id   AF-A0A0G4EA53-F1
#
_cell.length_a   1.000
_cell.length_b   1.000
_cell.length_c   1.000
_cell.angle_alpha   90.00
_cell.angle_beta   90.00
_cell.angle_gamma   90.00
#
_symmetry.space_group_name_H-M   'P 1'
#
loop_
_entity.id
_entity.type
_entity.pdbx_description
1 polymer ?
#
loop_
_entity_poly.entity_id
_entity_poly.type
_entity_poly.pdbx_seq_one_letter_code
_entity_poly.pdbx_strand_id
1 'polypeptide(L)'
;MKGSIDEACCPACVLQTSSITMSDQPDSTAQPPLLNDGIDLCWQPSTSPATKRLVHRILRRELTLAIATRLIQTKGADPDALVGFRDKAFGVHSSTKWVPLLSLAIDDPTGSVPYVWRMESDLKTPLLLTLWATRQLQREILDALISCGANVNRHHPSWSFMEPIGVAFVTGNIDAVEVLLATNRLDGVAFPMPPFPRLRPSQAYDDALIGVARRLMQHDPSLSGRAVISAALSLAHLSKAFVYEYIDTILQHGDPIPAATVCHALSNAVFCGNHWVVDYLCERLATPADINPVQGHPQLWHAAGGLQFLFEQWDGDGNLPDQTAEFIQTAELIRNRKLVVRSLLRAGADLSTNVLPTTTPIERERRELVLKEYVVVLNELPFVVMGAINAALAPQRDADILMTRILPLVDHNDEDASLPHPPSPSPLSFGPQEAAAIAWKIGAFLHHPPAALTAIDQFLTNESALKRRVRGAVGHFVEWAATKTVSNREVVGGWSRGSDGQTVRVPQLQCFAVDAGPHHTHRRRGVREVVHRARLDEVRAHGLEGVVKGFNNEEGNDDCQFQ
;
A
#
# COMPACT_ATOMS: atom_id res chain seq x y z
N MET A 1 -41.80 52.43 -54.99
CA MET A 1 -40.56 52.46 -55.81
C MET A 1 -39.56 53.36 -55.12
N LYS A 2 -38.37 52.81 -54.75
CA LYS A 2 -37.16 53.46 -54.18
C LYS A 2 -37.40 54.21 -52.85
N GLY A 3 -36.74 53.95 -51.72
CA GLY A 3 -35.56 53.16 -51.40
C GLY A 3 -34.73 53.92 -50.36
N SER A 4 -34.32 53.23 -49.28
CA SER A 4 -33.04 53.41 -48.56
C SER A 4 -32.94 54.59 -47.56
N ILE A 5 -32.24 54.58 -46.40
CA ILE A 5 -31.47 53.62 -45.57
C ILE A 5 -31.16 54.37 -44.23
N ASP A 6 -30.96 53.62 -43.14
CA ASP A 6 -30.18 53.85 -41.89
C ASP A 6 -30.52 54.83 -40.74
N GLU A 7 -30.51 54.19 -39.55
CA GLU A 7 -29.78 54.46 -38.31
C GLU A 7 -30.21 55.52 -37.26
N ALA A 8 -30.51 54.96 -36.08
CA ALA A 8 -29.85 55.18 -34.79
C ALA A 8 -30.55 56.02 -33.68
N CYS A 9 -30.69 55.30 -32.55
CA CYS A 9 -30.58 55.71 -31.14
C CYS A 9 -31.64 56.62 -30.48
N CYS A 10 -32.51 55.97 -29.69
CA CYS A 10 -33.21 56.56 -28.53
C CYS A 10 -32.34 56.54 -27.27
N PRO A 11 -32.59 57.46 -26.32
CA PRO A 11 -32.48 57.09 -24.91
C PRO A 11 -33.65 57.54 -24.03
N ALA A 12 -33.77 56.78 -22.94
CA ALA A 12 -34.24 57.16 -21.60
C ALA A 12 -35.76 57.21 -21.32
N CYS A 13 -36.26 56.08 -20.80
CA CYS A 13 -37.46 56.01 -19.96
C CYS A 13 -37.03 55.79 -18.49
N VAL A 14 -37.64 56.54 -17.58
CA VAL A 14 -37.40 56.59 -16.14
C VAL A 14 -37.95 55.33 -15.44
N LEU A 15 -37.11 54.63 -14.68
CA LEU A 15 -37.51 53.49 -13.84
C LEU A 15 -37.88 53.96 -12.43
N GLN A 16 -39.13 53.69 -12.04
CA GLN A 16 -39.65 53.79 -10.68
C GLN A 16 -39.38 52.48 -9.93
N THR A 17 -38.83 52.61 -8.73
CA THR A 17 -38.55 51.55 -7.77
C THR A 17 -39.85 50.95 -7.21
N SER A 18 -39.98 49.62 -7.26
CA SER A 18 -41.00 48.86 -6.54
C SER A 18 -40.31 47.79 -5.68
N SER A 19 -40.52 47.89 -4.36
CA SER A 19 -40.08 46.92 -3.36
C SER A 19 -40.81 45.60 -3.55
N ILE A 20 -40.07 44.51 -3.73
CA ILE A 20 -40.59 43.15 -3.76
C ILE A 20 -40.47 42.54 -2.36
N THR A 21 -41.60 42.40 -1.69
CA THR A 21 -41.77 41.51 -0.54
C THR A 21 -41.65 40.06 -1.02
N MET A 22 -40.67 39.31 -0.51
CA MET A 22 -40.56 37.86 -0.72
C MET A 22 -41.75 37.17 -0.06
N SER A 23 -42.74 36.83 -0.89
CA SER A 23 -43.93 36.05 -0.52
C SER A 23 -43.55 34.59 -0.22
N ASP A 24 -44.10 34.05 0.87
CA ASP A 24 -44.04 32.64 1.26
C ASP A 24 -44.64 31.76 0.15
N GLN A 25 -43.78 30.99 -0.51
CA GLN A 25 -44.16 30.05 -1.56
C GLN A 25 -44.92 28.86 -0.93
N PRO A 26 -46.07 28.44 -1.50
CA PRO A 26 -46.92 27.41 -0.91
C PRO A 26 -46.25 26.03 -0.92
N ASP A 27 -46.54 25.26 0.13
CA ASP A 27 -46.11 23.87 0.36
C ASP A 27 -46.59 22.95 -0.79
N SER A 28 -45.79 22.84 -1.85
CA SER A 28 -45.95 21.76 -2.82
C SER A 28 -45.48 20.45 -2.18
N THR A 29 -46.44 19.60 -1.81
CA THR A 29 -46.25 18.27 -1.23
C THR A 29 -45.92 17.20 -2.27
N ALA A 30 -45.68 17.57 -3.53
CA ALA A 30 -45.22 16.64 -4.55
C ALA A 30 -43.75 16.29 -4.27
N GLN A 31 -43.48 15.08 -3.76
CA GLN A 31 -42.12 14.54 -3.67
C GLN A 31 -41.54 14.39 -5.09
N PRO A 32 -40.48 15.10 -5.47
CA PRO A 32 -39.76 14.91 -6.72
C PRO A 32 -38.68 13.82 -6.60
N PRO A 33 -38.38 13.11 -7.70
CA PRO A 33 -37.52 11.93 -7.74
C PRO A 33 -36.05 12.36 -7.81
N LEU A 34 -35.33 12.30 -6.70
CA LEU A 34 -33.88 12.53 -6.67
C LEU A 34 -33.12 11.55 -5.77
N LEU A 35 -33.80 10.78 -4.92
CA LEU A 35 -33.20 9.59 -4.35
C LEU A 35 -33.31 8.49 -5.41
N ASN A 36 -32.23 7.74 -5.66
CA ASN A 36 -32.27 6.50 -6.44
C ASN A 36 -33.56 5.75 -6.11
N ASP A 37 -34.32 5.34 -7.13
CA ASP A 37 -35.68 4.82 -7.00
C ASP A 37 -35.82 3.67 -5.98
N GLY A 38 -34.72 3.06 -5.55
CA GLY A 38 -34.60 2.01 -4.55
C GLY A 38 -34.31 2.41 -3.09
N ILE A 39 -34.15 3.68 -2.71
CA ILE A 39 -33.86 4.04 -1.30
C ILE A 39 -35.02 4.83 -0.67
N ASP A 40 -35.48 4.38 0.50
CA ASP A 40 -36.46 5.04 1.35
C ASP A 40 -35.80 5.82 2.49
N LEU A 41 -36.34 7.01 2.76
CA LEU A 41 -36.01 7.79 3.95
C LEU A 41 -36.89 7.37 5.12
N CYS A 42 -36.24 6.92 6.19
CA CYS A 42 -36.85 6.61 7.47
C CYS A 42 -36.64 7.78 8.45
N TRP A 43 -37.68 8.08 9.21
CA TRP A 43 -37.70 9.19 10.17
C TRP A 43 -37.87 8.64 11.58
N GLN A 44 -37.28 9.30 12.57
CA GLN A 44 -37.59 9.02 13.96
C GLN A 44 -39.04 9.47 14.26
N PRO A 45 -39.76 8.83 15.19
CA PRO A 45 -41.15 9.19 15.48
C PRO A 45 -41.37 10.67 15.82
N SER A 46 -40.37 11.33 16.39
CA SER A 46 -40.39 12.73 16.81
C SER A 46 -39.89 13.73 15.75
N THR A 47 -39.53 13.29 14.54
CA THR A 47 -38.93 14.19 13.55
C THR A 47 -39.93 15.25 13.06
N SER A 48 -39.66 16.52 13.39
CA SER A 48 -40.51 17.66 13.00
C SER A 48 -40.53 17.87 11.47
N PRO A 49 -41.61 18.45 10.91
CA PRO A 49 -41.67 18.79 9.49
C PRO A 49 -40.53 19.72 9.03
N ALA A 50 -40.09 20.65 9.90
CA ALA A 50 -38.97 21.55 9.61
C ALA A 50 -37.65 20.76 9.46
N THR A 51 -37.43 19.76 10.32
CA THR A 51 -36.28 18.84 10.21
C THR A 51 -36.30 18.06 8.91
N LYS A 52 -37.45 17.48 8.52
CA LYS A 52 -37.59 16.78 7.22
C LYS A 52 -37.24 17.70 6.04
N ARG A 53 -37.69 18.96 6.08
CA ARG A 53 -37.34 19.98 5.06
C ARG A 53 -35.84 20.27 5.04
N LEU A 54 -35.20 20.39 6.22
CA LEU A 54 -33.75 20.57 6.32
C LEU A 54 -32.99 19.40 5.67
N VAL A 55 -33.37 18.16 5.99
CA VAL A 55 -32.76 16.94 5.42
C VAL A 55 -32.88 16.93 3.91
N HIS A 56 -34.08 17.18 3.36
CA HIS A 56 -34.29 17.20 1.92
C HIS A 56 -33.43 18.24 1.21
N ARG A 57 -33.23 19.43 1.83
CA ARG A 57 -32.35 20.46 1.27
C ARG A 57 -30.88 20.08 1.32
N ILE A 58 -30.42 19.40 2.37
CA ILE A 58 -29.06 18.87 2.45
C ILE A 58 -28.83 17.82 1.35
N LEU A 59 -29.76 16.86 1.21
CA LEU A 59 -29.67 15.79 0.21
C LEU A 59 -29.59 16.34 -1.22
N ARG A 60 -30.30 17.43 -1.52
CA ARG A 60 -30.28 18.10 -2.82
C ARG A 60 -29.14 19.10 -3.00
N ARG A 61 -28.37 19.36 -1.95
CA ARG A 61 -27.36 20.44 -1.90
C ARG A 61 -27.95 21.82 -2.22
N GLU A 62 -29.21 22.05 -1.84
CA GLU A 62 -29.98 23.30 -2.03
C GLU A 62 -30.03 24.16 -0.75
N LEU A 63 -29.24 23.81 0.26
CA LEU A 63 -29.19 24.51 1.52
C LEU A 63 -28.26 25.73 1.42
N THR A 64 -28.67 26.86 1.99
CA THR A 64 -27.82 28.04 2.20
C THR A 64 -27.75 28.36 3.69
N LEU A 65 -26.75 29.12 4.12
CA LEU A 65 -26.58 29.55 5.52
C LEU A 65 -27.87 30.18 6.10
N ALA A 66 -28.49 31.11 5.37
CA ALA A 66 -29.71 31.78 5.79
C ALA A 66 -30.90 30.81 5.93
N ILE A 67 -31.02 29.84 5.00
CA ILE A 67 -32.09 28.84 5.05
C ILE A 67 -31.88 27.87 6.22
N ALA A 68 -30.65 27.40 6.44
CA ALA A 68 -30.31 26.51 7.54
C ALA A 68 -30.65 27.15 8.89
N THR A 69 -30.15 28.36 9.11
CA THR A 69 -30.37 29.14 10.33
C THR A 69 -31.87 29.37 10.58
N ARG A 70 -32.62 29.79 9.55
CA ARG A 70 -34.07 30.01 9.67
C ARG A 70 -34.83 28.73 9.99
N LEU A 71 -34.48 27.61 9.36
CA LEU A 71 -35.15 26.33 9.61
C LEU A 71 -34.92 25.87 11.05
N ILE A 72 -33.71 26.00 11.57
CA ILE A 72 -33.35 25.54 12.91
C ILE A 72 -33.89 26.50 13.98
N GLN A 73 -33.50 27.78 13.92
CA GLN A 73 -33.79 28.74 14.98
C GLN A 73 -35.25 29.20 14.97
N THR A 74 -35.86 29.39 13.79
CA THR A 74 -37.22 29.95 13.69
C THR A 74 -38.28 28.86 13.56
N LYS A 75 -37.98 27.77 12.83
CA LYS A 75 -38.97 26.71 12.55
C LYS A 75 -38.78 25.44 13.39
N GLY A 76 -37.81 25.42 14.31
CA GLY A 76 -37.57 24.30 15.22
C GLY A 76 -37.15 23.02 14.49
N ALA A 77 -36.35 23.14 13.42
CA ALA A 77 -35.65 21.98 12.88
C ALA A 77 -34.56 21.52 13.85
N ASP A 78 -34.45 20.23 14.07
CA ASP A 78 -33.44 19.62 14.93
C ASP A 78 -32.15 19.38 14.14
N PRO A 79 -31.04 20.08 14.42
CA PRO A 79 -29.77 19.86 13.75
C PRO A 79 -29.07 18.55 14.15
N ASP A 80 -29.51 17.91 15.23
CA ASP A 80 -28.98 16.65 15.77
C ASP A 80 -29.75 15.40 15.32
N ALA A 81 -30.74 15.59 14.44
CA ALA A 81 -31.56 14.52 13.94
C ALA A 81 -30.73 13.45 13.21
N LEU A 82 -31.19 12.21 13.32
CA LEU A 82 -30.72 11.10 12.51
C LEU A 82 -31.72 10.85 11.38
N VAL A 83 -31.24 10.65 10.16
CA VAL A 83 -32.05 10.16 9.04
C VAL A 83 -31.69 8.71 8.74
N GLY A 84 -32.69 7.84 8.64
CA GLY A 84 -32.49 6.46 8.26
C GLY A 84 -32.57 6.30 6.75
N PHE A 85 -31.67 5.53 6.15
CA PHE A 85 -31.77 5.07 4.77
C PHE A 85 -32.12 3.59 4.78
N ARG A 86 -33.11 3.20 3.98
CA ARG A 86 -33.56 1.81 3.85
C ARG A 86 -33.63 1.43 2.38
N ASP A 87 -33.13 0.25 2.05
CA ASP A 87 -33.27 -0.32 0.71
C ASP A 87 -34.70 -0.84 0.50
N LYS A 88 -35.36 -0.42 -0.58
CA LYS A 88 -36.69 -0.88 -0.99
C LYS A 88 -36.69 -2.29 -1.55
N ALA A 89 -35.57 -2.72 -2.15
CA ALA A 89 -35.49 -3.99 -2.88
C ALA A 89 -35.43 -5.19 -1.94
N PHE A 90 -34.95 -5.00 -0.71
CA PHE A 90 -34.90 -6.05 0.30
C PHE A 90 -36.17 -6.02 1.14
N GLY A 91 -36.86 -7.16 1.22
CA GLY A 91 -38.10 -7.33 1.98
C GLY A 91 -37.97 -7.08 3.49
N VAL A 92 -38.74 -7.81 4.31
CA VAL A 92 -38.99 -7.55 5.76
C VAL A 92 -37.73 -7.35 6.64
N HIS A 93 -36.50 -7.58 6.14
CA HIS A 93 -35.25 -7.60 6.91
C HIS A 93 -34.20 -6.55 6.47
N SER A 94 -34.56 -5.49 5.74
CA SER A 94 -33.57 -4.46 5.39
C SER A 94 -33.09 -3.67 6.62
N SER A 95 -31.78 -3.70 6.89
CA SER A 95 -31.17 -2.86 7.92
C SER A 95 -31.35 -1.39 7.53
N THR A 96 -31.84 -0.57 8.47
CA THR A 96 -31.99 0.87 8.24
C THR A 96 -30.71 1.55 8.70
N LYS A 97 -29.95 2.17 7.79
CA LYS A 97 -28.70 2.87 8.10
C LYS A 97 -29.00 4.28 8.59
N TRP A 98 -28.76 4.56 9.88
CA TRP A 98 -29.01 5.88 10.46
C TRP A 98 -27.80 6.80 10.36
N VAL A 99 -28.01 8.02 9.85
CA VAL A 99 -26.97 8.99 9.52
C VAL A 99 -27.28 10.35 10.17
N PRO A 100 -26.32 10.94 10.92
CA PRO A 100 -26.45 12.31 11.42
C PRO A 100 -26.58 13.33 10.30
N LEU A 101 -27.36 14.39 10.51
CA LEU A 101 -27.47 15.47 9.52
C LEU A 101 -26.14 16.15 9.22
N LEU A 102 -25.29 16.33 10.24
CA LEU A 102 -23.97 16.91 10.05
C LEU A 102 -23.09 16.04 9.15
N SER A 103 -23.13 14.71 9.33
CA SER A 103 -22.44 13.75 8.45
C SER A 103 -22.99 13.79 7.02
N LEU A 104 -24.32 13.90 6.87
CA LEU A 104 -24.98 13.99 5.56
C LEU A 104 -24.62 15.28 4.80
N ALA A 105 -24.27 16.34 5.52
CA ALA A 105 -23.79 17.59 4.95
C ALA A 105 -22.35 17.50 4.44
N ILE A 106 -21.62 16.41 4.70
CA ILE A 106 -20.29 16.17 4.14
C ILE A 106 -20.44 15.51 2.77
N ASP A 107 -19.81 16.05 1.74
CA ASP A 107 -19.77 15.44 0.42
C ASP A 107 -18.45 14.68 0.18
N ASP A 108 -18.34 14.04 -0.98
CA ASP A 108 -17.16 13.29 -1.40
C ASP A 108 -16.42 14.03 -2.53
N PRO A 109 -15.38 14.83 -2.23
CA PRO A 109 -14.65 15.59 -3.24
C PRO A 109 -13.96 14.71 -4.29
N THR A 110 -13.73 13.43 -3.98
CA THR A 110 -12.95 12.52 -4.84
C THR A 110 -13.83 11.75 -5.82
N GLY A 111 -15.15 11.76 -5.62
CA GLY A 111 -16.09 10.92 -6.37
C GLY A 111 -15.83 9.42 -6.23
N SER A 112 -15.10 9.00 -5.19
CA SER A 112 -14.78 7.59 -4.93
C SER A 112 -16.00 6.78 -4.47
N VAL A 113 -17.08 7.47 -4.08
CA VAL A 113 -18.33 6.91 -3.55
C VAL A 113 -18.02 5.90 -2.44
N PRO A 114 -17.44 6.39 -1.33
CA PRO A 114 -16.96 5.53 -0.27
C PRO A 114 -18.07 4.65 0.32
N TYR A 115 -17.67 3.57 0.98
CA TYR A 115 -18.57 2.62 1.63
C TYR A 115 -19.56 3.29 2.62
N VAL A 116 -19.18 4.41 3.22
CA VAL A 116 -20.03 5.24 4.08
C VAL A 116 -21.36 5.63 3.39
N TRP A 117 -21.38 5.71 2.06
CA TRP A 117 -22.57 6.01 1.27
C TRP A 117 -23.21 4.77 0.62
N ARG A 118 -22.76 3.56 0.92
CA ARG A 118 -23.36 2.32 0.39
C ARG A 118 -24.27 1.67 1.42
N MET A 119 -25.32 1.00 0.93
CA MET A 119 -26.19 0.15 1.74
C MET A 119 -25.53 -1.23 1.95
N GLU A 120 -25.70 -1.82 3.13
CA GLU A 120 -25.07 -3.08 3.53
C GLU A 120 -25.50 -4.27 2.65
N SER A 121 -26.76 -4.27 2.19
CA SER A 121 -27.42 -5.41 1.56
C SER A 121 -26.99 -5.70 0.13
N ASP A 122 -26.49 -4.70 -0.62
CA ASP A 122 -26.19 -4.93 -2.05
C ASP A 122 -24.82 -4.45 -2.53
N LEU A 123 -24.10 -3.55 -1.82
CA LEU A 123 -22.88 -2.89 -2.31
C LEU A 123 -22.98 -2.31 -3.75
N LYS A 124 -24.18 -2.31 -4.35
CA LYS A 124 -24.50 -2.06 -5.75
C LYS A 124 -25.26 -0.75 -5.91
N THR A 125 -26.02 -0.34 -4.88
CA THR A 125 -26.80 0.90 -4.90
C THR A 125 -26.16 1.92 -3.95
N PRO A 126 -25.12 2.65 -4.40
CA PRO A 126 -24.61 3.76 -3.61
C PRO A 126 -25.64 4.89 -3.49
N LEU A 127 -25.68 5.53 -2.33
CA LEU A 127 -26.27 6.85 -2.15
C LEU A 127 -25.33 7.87 -2.81
N LEU A 128 -25.63 8.21 -4.07
CA LEU A 128 -24.90 9.24 -4.80
C LEU A 128 -25.40 10.62 -4.36
N LEU A 129 -24.68 11.24 -3.43
CA LEU A 129 -24.91 12.64 -3.08
C LEU A 129 -24.19 13.53 -4.09
N THR A 130 -24.88 14.55 -4.59
CA THR A 130 -24.23 15.59 -5.39
C THR A 130 -23.22 16.35 -4.54
N LEU A 131 -22.20 16.94 -5.17
CA LEU A 131 -21.26 17.82 -4.49
C LEU A 131 -21.94 19.13 -4.13
N TRP A 132 -21.46 19.80 -3.08
CA TRP A 132 -21.78 21.19 -2.88
C TRP A 132 -21.24 22.03 -4.04
N ALA A 133 -21.94 23.12 -4.37
CA ALA A 133 -21.54 24.01 -5.47
C ALA A 133 -20.11 24.56 -5.28
N THR A 134 -19.69 24.80 -4.03
CA THR A 134 -18.33 25.19 -3.68
C THR A 134 -17.92 24.59 -2.34
N ARG A 135 -16.61 24.44 -2.10
CA ARG A 135 -16.05 24.02 -0.81
C ARG A 135 -16.39 25.01 0.30
N GLN A 136 -16.37 26.31 -0.03
CA GLN A 136 -16.74 27.38 0.90
C GLN A 136 -18.21 27.25 1.37
N LEU A 137 -19.13 26.92 0.46
CA LEU A 137 -20.53 26.71 0.81
C LEU A 137 -20.69 25.50 1.75
N GLN A 138 -19.98 24.40 1.52
CA GLN A 138 -19.99 23.27 2.43
C GLN A 138 -19.53 23.69 3.83
N ARG A 139 -18.40 24.40 3.93
CA ARG A 139 -17.86 24.90 5.20
C ARG A 139 -18.88 25.76 5.95
N GLU A 140 -19.48 26.75 5.26
CA GLU A 140 -20.51 27.63 5.83
C GLU A 140 -21.73 26.85 6.33
N ILE A 141 -22.13 25.78 5.65
CA ILE A 141 -23.26 24.94 6.06
C ILE A 141 -22.90 24.10 7.28
N LEU A 142 -21.71 23.48 7.30
CA LEU A 142 -21.24 22.74 8.48
C LEU A 142 -21.15 23.67 9.70
N ASP A 143 -20.56 24.86 9.53
CA ASP A 143 -20.48 25.89 10.56
C ASP A 143 -21.86 26.33 11.05
N ALA A 144 -22.82 26.51 10.14
CA ALA A 144 -24.20 26.87 10.48
C ALA A 144 -24.87 25.80 11.34
N LEU A 145 -24.74 24.53 10.94
CA LEU A 145 -25.32 23.39 11.66
C LEU A 145 -24.72 23.28 13.06
N ILE A 146 -23.38 23.36 13.18
CA ILE A 146 -22.66 23.31 14.45
C ILE A 146 -23.04 24.50 15.35
N SER A 147 -23.06 25.72 14.81
CA SER A 147 -23.44 26.93 15.54
C SER A 147 -24.89 26.91 16.02
N CYS A 148 -25.77 26.19 15.31
CA CYS A 148 -27.15 25.98 15.71
C CYS A 148 -27.33 24.78 16.66
N GLY A 149 -26.25 24.14 17.10
CA GLY A 149 -26.28 23.10 18.13
C GLY A 149 -26.06 21.68 17.64
N ALA A 150 -25.69 21.45 16.36
CA ALA A 150 -25.32 20.11 15.91
C ALA A 150 -24.12 19.57 16.71
N ASN A 151 -24.25 18.37 17.22
CA ASN A 151 -23.24 17.62 17.95
C ASN A 151 -22.28 16.95 16.97
N VAL A 152 -21.02 17.38 17.01
CA VAL A 152 -19.93 16.88 16.16
C VAL A 152 -19.57 15.40 16.39
N ASN A 153 -19.98 14.83 17.53
CA ASN A 153 -19.75 13.42 17.88
C ASN A 153 -21.02 12.58 17.72
N ARG A 154 -22.11 13.16 17.19
CA ARG A 154 -23.38 12.45 17.03
C ARG A 154 -23.18 11.28 16.09
N HIS A 155 -23.55 10.09 16.55
CA HIS A 155 -23.65 8.90 15.72
C HIS A 155 -24.71 7.97 16.28
N HIS A 156 -25.13 7.01 15.46
CA HIS A 156 -25.96 5.91 15.93
C HIS A 156 -25.05 4.77 16.42
N PRO A 157 -25.34 4.10 17.55
CA PRO A 157 -24.46 3.06 18.12
C PRO A 157 -24.09 1.94 17.15
N SER A 158 -25.04 1.52 16.30
CA SER A 158 -24.80 0.49 15.27
C SER A 158 -23.94 0.94 14.08
N TRP A 159 -23.73 2.25 13.90
CA TRP A 159 -22.92 2.81 12.80
C TRP A 159 -22.02 3.94 13.33
N SER A 160 -21.13 3.60 14.25
CA SER A 160 -20.17 4.56 14.83
C SER A 160 -19.31 5.25 13.77
N PHE A 161 -18.98 4.57 12.66
CA PHE A 161 -18.26 5.16 11.53
C PHE A 161 -19.02 6.26 10.77
N MET A 162 -20.32 6.44 11.04
CA MET A 162 -21.13 7.53 10.46
C MET A 162 -21.04 8.83 11.27
N GLU A 163 -20.20 8.89 12.30
CA GLU A 163 -19.88 10.16 12.96
C GLU A 163 -19.28 11.17 11.96
N PRO A 164 -19.51 12.48 12.13
CA PRO A 164 -19.07 13.49 11.18
C PRO A 164 -17.58 13.42 10.83
N ILE A 165 -16.70 13.25 11.83
CA ILE A 165 -15.25 13.16 11.59
C ILE A 165 -14.86 11.89 10.83
N GLY A 166 -15.54 10.78 11.12
CA GLY A 166 -15.37 9.52 10.41
C GLY A 166 -15.81 9.60 8.95
N VAL A 167 -16.94 10.26 8.69
CA VAL A 167 -17.41 10.51 7.32
C VAL A 167 -16.43 11.41 6.56
N ALA A 168 -15.97 12.51 7.18
CA ALA A 168 -14.98 13.40 6.58
C ALA A 168 -13.67 12.68 6.25
N PHE A 169 -13.22 11.80 7.14
CA PHE A 169 -12.06 10.94 6.93
C PHE A 169 -12.26 10.02 5.73
N VAL A 170 -13.32 9.21 5.75
CA VAL A 170 -13.57 8.19 4.72
C VAL A 170 -13.82 8.81 3.34
N THR A 171 -14.31 10.04 3.26
CA THR A 171 -14.48 10.76 1.98
C THR A 171 -13.24 11.54 1.53
N GLY A 172 -12.16 11.56 2.31
CA GLY A 172 -10.99 12.39 2.03
C GLY A 172 -11.31 13.89 2.02
N ASN A 173 -12.34 14.32 2.75
CA ASN A 173 -12.82 15.70 2.73
C ASN A 173 -12.09 16.55 3.78
N ILE A 174 -10.90 17.04 3.40
CA ILE A 174 -10.04 17.85 4.28
C ILE A 174 -10.74 19.13 4.78
N ASP A 175 -11.58 19.76 3.95
CA ASP A 175 -12.33 20.96 4.34
C ASP A 175 -13.28 20.68 5.51
N ALA A 176 -13.99 19.54 5.46
CA ALA A 176 -14.87 19.12 6.55
C ALA A 176 -14.07 18.77 7.82
N VAL A 177 -12.91 18.13 7.67
CA VAL A 177 -12.01 17.83 8.80
C VAL A 177 -11.57 19.11 9.49
N GLU A 178 -11.15 20.15 8.76
CA GLU A 178 -10.75 21.43 9.37
C GLU A 178 -11.88 22.08 10.15
N VAL A 179 -13.11 22.11 9.60
CA VAL A 179 -14.27 22.67 10.28
C VAL A 179 -14.57 21.90 11.58
N LEU A 180 -14.54 20.57 11.54
CA LEU A 180 -14.81 19.73 12.70
C LEU A 180 -13.73 19.87 13.79
N LEU A 181 -12.45 19.89 13.41
CA LEU A 181 -11.34 20.08 14.34
C LEU A 181 -11.36 21.47 14.99
N ALA A 182 -11.76 22.51 14.25
CA ALA A 182 -11.86 23.87 14.78
C ALA A 182 -12.83 24.00 15.97
N THR A 183 -13.74 23.05 16.16
CA THR A 183 -14.66 23.05 17.30
C THR A 183 -14.00 22.70 18.62
N ASN A 184 -12.85 22.00 18.62
CA ASN A 184 -12.20 21.43 19.81
C ASN A 184 -13.14 20.58 20.70
N ARG A 185 -14.19 20.00 20.11
CA ARG A 185 -15.22 19.22 20.80
C ARG A 185 -15.27 17.77 20.34
N LEU A 186 -14.27 17.31 19.59
CA LEU A 186 -14.25 15.94 19.08
C LEU A 186 -13.88 14.95 20.20
N ASP A 187 -14.75 13.97 20.43
CA ASP A 187 -14.52 12.91 21.41
C ASP A 187 -13.92 11.70 20.71
N GLY A 188 -12.68 11.35 21.04
CA GLY A 188 -12.08 10.08 20.68
C GLY A 188 -12.13 9.77 19.18
N VAL A 189 -11.46 10.57 18.36
CA VAL A 189 -11.37 10.40 16.90
C VAL A 189 -11.06 8.93 16.56
N ALA A 190 -11.99 8.28 15.87
CA ALA A 190 -11.75 6.99 15.26
C ALA A 190 -11.18 7.18 13.85
N PHE A 191 -10.35 6.24 13.40
CA PHE A 191 -9.97 6.10 12.00
C PHE A 191 -10.88 5.02 11.45
N PRO A 192 -12.06 5.30 10.91
CA PRO A 192 -12.80 4.29 10.19
C PRO A 192 -12.08 4.06 8.86
N MET A 193 -11.22 3.03 8.80
CA MET A 193 -10.85 2.50 7.49
C MET A 193 -12.02 1.65 7.02
N PRO A 194 -12.59 1.93 5.83
CA PRO A 194 -13.76 1.20 5.38
C PRO A 194 -13.39 -0.28 5.21
N PRO A 195 -14.16 -1.20 5.79
CA PRO A 195 -13.91 -2.62 5.65
C PRO A 195 -14.21 -3.15 4.24
N PHE A 196 -14.65 -2.32 3.26
CA PHE A 196 -15.11 -2.82 1.95
C PHE A 196 -14.90 -1.86 0.74
N PRO A 197 -13.68 -1.43 0.37
CA PRO A 197 -13.49 -0.85 -0.96
C PRO A 197 -13.52 -1.97 -2.01
N ARG A 198 -14.72 -2.28 -2.53
CA ARG A 198 -14.86 -3.12 -3.75
C ARG A 198 -14.29 -2.44 -4.99
N LEU A 199 -14.14 -1.12 -4.96
CA LEU A 199 -13.53 -0.35 -6.04
C LEU A 199 -12.07 -0.06 -5.68
N ARG A 200 -11.18 -0.29 -6.64
CA ARG A 200 -9.79 0.18 -6.56
C ARG A 200 -9.85 1.70 -6.38
N PRO A 201 -9.30 2.25 -5.28
CA PRO A 201 -9.32 3.69 -5.08
C PRO A 201 -8.53 4.41 -6.18
N SER A 202 -8.93 5.64 -6.50
CA SER A 202 -8.15 6.50 -7.40
C SER A 202 -6.94 7.07 -6.65
N GLN A 203 -5.87 7.40 -7.36
CA GLN A 203 -4.70 8.05 -6.75
C GLN A 203 -5.10 9.35 -6.01
N ALA A 204 -6.03 10.13 -6.56
CA ALA A 204 -6.52 11.34 -5.93
C ALA A 204 -7.24 11.09 -4.59
N TYR A 205 -7.91 9.93 -4.46
CA TYR A 205 -8.52 9.53 -3.19
C TYR A 205 -7.46 9.09 -2.18
N ASP A 206 -6.48 8.30 -2.62
CA ASP A 206 -5.34 7.89 -1.81
C ASP A 206 -4.61 9.14 -1.25
N ASP A 207 -4.25 10.11 -2.11
CA ASP A 207 -3.60 11.36 -1.71
C ASP A 207 -4.46 12.17 -0.71
N ALA A 208 -5.78 12.20 -0.90
CA ALA A 208 -6.71 12.89 -0.01
C ALA A 208 -6.78 12.22 1.37
N LEU A 209 -6.82 10.89 1.44
CA LEU A 209 -6.77 10.14 2.70
C LEU A 209 -5.46 10.36 3.44
N ILE A 210 -4.32 10.35 2.74
CA ILE A 210 -3.01 10.68 3.33
C ILE A 210 -3.02 12.10 3.91
N GLY A 211 -3.55 13.08 3.16
CA GLY A 211 -3.68 14.46 3.59
C GLY A 211 -4.52 14.62 4.87
N VAL A 212 -5.66 13.93 4.92
CA VAL A 212 -6.52 13.92 6.10
C VAL A 212 -5.84 13.23 7.30
N ALA A 213 -5.23 12.06 7.10
CA ALA A 213 -4.53 11.34 8.16
C ALA A 213 -3.41 12.19 8.77
N ARG A 214 -2.60 12.83 7.92
CA ARG A 214 -1.57 13.79 8.33
C ARG A 214 -2.15 14.89 9.20
N ARG A 215 -3.26 15.50 8.76
CA ARG A 215 -3.88 16.62 9.49
C ARG A 215 -4.43 16.20 10.85
N LEU A 216 -5.03 15.01 10.94
CA LEU A 216 -5.51 14.44 12.20
C LEU A 216 -4.36 14.14 13.16
N MET A 217 -3.27 13.52 12.69
CA MET A 217 -2.07 13.30 13.52
C MET A 217 -1.48 14.61 14.04
N GLN A 218 -1.43 15.65 13.21
CA GLN A 218 -0.97 16.98 13.63
C GLN A 218 -1.86 17.62 14.71
N HIS A 219 -3.15 17.28 14.74
CA HIS A 219 -4.07 17.76 15.78
C HIS A 219 -3.95 16.94 17.07
N ASP A 220 -3.91 15.62 16.95
CA ASP A 220 -3.81 14.69 18.06
C ASP A 220 -2.86 13.52 17.68
N PRO A 221 -1.57 13.63 18.04
CA PRO A 221 -0.58 12.59 17.76
C PRO A 221 -0.86 11.24 18.44
N SER A 222 -1.63 11.23 19.53
CA SER A 222 -1.94 10.00 20.31
C SER A 222 -2.81 9.01 19.54
N LEU A 223 -3.38 9.46 18.43
CA LEU A 223 -4.20 8.69 17.51
C LEU A 223 -3.41 7.65 16.71
N SER A 224 -2.07 7.73 16.67
CA SER A 224 -1.22 6.89 15.81
C SER A 224 -1.47 5.39 15.99
N GLY A 225 -1.57 4.92 17.24
CA GLY A 225 -1.82 3.51 17.55
C GLY A 225 -3.18 3.03 17.02
N ARG A 226 -4.22 3.86 17.15
CA ARG A 226 -5.57 3.54 16.62
C ARG A 226 -5.59 3.56 15.10
N ALA A 227 -4.88 4.49 14.48
CA ALA A 227 -4.80 4.61 13.03
C ALA A 227 -4.11 3.38 12.42
N VAL A 228 -3.06 2.84 13.06
CA VAL A 228 -2.40 1.60 12.62
C VAL A 228 -3.28 0.37 12.82
N ILE A 229 -4.00 0.25 13.94
CA ILE A 229 -4.99 -0.83 14.12
C ILE A 229 -6.07 -0.76 13.03
N SER A 230 -6.53 0.45 12.71
CA SER A 230 -7.52 0.63 11.65
C SER A 230 -7.00 0.23 10.28
N ALA A 231 -5.77 0.61 9.93
CA ALA A 231 -5.12 0.13 8.70
C ALA A 231 -5.06 -1.40 8.67
N ALA A 232 -4.73 -2.04 9.80
CA ALA A 232 -4.73 -3.50 9.92
C ALA A 232 -6.10 -4.15 9.71
N LEU A 233 -7.18 -3.51 10.15
CA LEU A 233 -8.55 -3.97 9.95
C LEU A 233 -9.10 -3.70 8.54
N SER A 234 -8.42 -2.86 7.74
CA SER A 234 -8.81 -2.61 6.36
C SER A 234 -8.59 -3.84 5.48
N LEU A 235 -9.35 -3.95 4.38
CA LEU A 235 -9.17 -5.05 3.42
C LEU A 235 -7.88 -4.89 2.61
N ALA A 236 -7.39 -6.02 2.10
CA ALA A 236 -6.21 -6.16 1.26
C ALA A 236 -6.29 -5.52 -0.15
N HIS A 237 -7.29 -4.66 -0.41
CA HIS A 237 -7.49 -4.04 -1.74
C HIS A 237 -6.69 -2.77 -1.97
N LEU A 238 -6.06 -2.24 -0.91
CA LEU A 238 -5.21 -1.08 -1.00
C LEU A 238 -3.89 -1.41 -1.71
N SER A 239 -3.32 -0.42 -2.41
CA SER A 239 -2.01 -0.61 -3.06
C SER A 239 -0.89 -0.66 -2.02
N LYS A 240 0.22 -1.37 -2.34
CA LYS A 240 1.41 -1.37 -1.48
C LYS A 240 1.91 0.06 -1.20
N ALA A 241 1.98 0.89 -2.24
CA ALA A 241 2.44 2.27 -2.14
C ALA A 241 1.61 3.08 -1.16
N PHE A 242 0.27 3.04 -1.28
CA PHE A 242 -0.63 3.73 -0.37
C PHE A 242 -0.47 3.25 1.08
N VAL A 243 -0.48 1.94 1.31
CA VAL A 243 -0.37 1.39 2.68
C VAL A 243 0.93 1.86 3.34
N TYR A 244 2.04 1.82 2.61
CA TYR A 244 3.34 2.25 3.11
C TYR A 244 3.36 3.75 3.41
N GLU A 245 2.89 4.59 2.48
CA GLU A 245 2.83 6.04 2.67
C GLU A 245 1.89 6.44 3.82
N TYR A 246 0.77 5.74 3.96
CA TYR A 246 -0.22 5.99 5.02
C TYR A 246 0.37 5.68 6.40
N ILE A 247 0.99 4.51 6.57
CA ILE A 247 1.57 4.16 7.87
C ILE A 247 2.82 5.02 8.13
N ASP A 248 3.65 5.33 7.13
CA ASP A 248 4.77 6.26 7.28
C ASP A 248 4.31 7.65 7.72
N THR A 249 3.21 8.15 7.16
CA THR A 249 2.59 9.42 7.58
C THR A 249 2.14 9.38 9.03
N ILE A 250 1.55 8.27 9.47
CA ILE A 250 1.15 8.08 10.88
C ILE A 250 2.37 8.08 11.80
N LEU A 251 3.43 7.35 11.44
CA LEU A 251 4.65 7.28 12.25
C LEU A 251 5.41 8.62 12.30
N GLN A 252 5.37 9.38 11.21
CA GLN A 252 6.07 10.67 11.13
C GLN A 252 5.41 11.76 11.98
N HIS A 253 4.09 11.76 12.06
CA HIS A 253 3.32 12.84 12.70
C HIS A 253 2.66 12.44 14.02
N GLY A 254 2.60 11.15 14.33
CA GLY A 254 1.96 10.60 15.51
C GLY A 254 2.95 10.24 16.63
N ASP A 255 2.40 9.84 17.77
CA ASP A 255 3.19 9.34 18.89
C ASP A 255 3.82 7.96 18.56
N PRO A 256 4.96 7.61 19.19
CA PRO A 256 5.53 6.28 19.09
C PRO A 256 4.51 5.18 19.43
N ILE A 257 4.38 4.18 18.56
CA ILE A 257 3.39 3.13 18.72
C ILE A 257 3.90 2.09 19.74
N PRO A 258 3.16 1.81 20.83
CA PRO A 258 3.55 0.80 21.80
C PRO A 258 3.65 -0.60 21.17
N ALA A 259 4.60 -1.43 21.63
CA ALA A 259 4.77 -2.79 21.14
C ALA A 259 3.48 -3.64 21.22
N ALA A 260 2.71 -3.51 22.31
CA ALA A 260 1.42 -4.19 22.46
C ALA A 260 0.41 -3.79 21.36
N THR A 261 0.43 -2.53 20.94
CA THR A 261 -0.39 -2.02 19.84
C THR A 261 0.07 -2.57 18.49
N VAL A 262 1.38 -2.67 18.26
CA VAL A 262 1.95 -3.30 17.05
C VAL A 262 1.54 -4.77 16.97
N CYS A 263 1.69 -5.53 18.05
CA CYS A 263 1.26 -6.93 18.12
C CYS A 263 -0.24 -7.09 17.86
N HIS A 264 -1.07 -6.22 18.44
CA HIS A 264 -2.51 -6.23 18.20
C HIS A 264 -2.86 -5.88 16.74
N ALA A 265 -2.21 -4.86 16.16
CA ALA A 265 -2.38 -4.50 14.76
C ALA A 265 -1.94 -5.64 13.83
N LEU A 266 -0.81 -6.30 14.12
CA LEU A 266 -0.34 -7.45 13.35
C LEU A 266 -1.36 -8.59 13.40
N SER A 267 -1.89 -8.90 14.58
CA SER A 267 -2.94 -9.91 14.74
C SER A 267 -4.19 -9.59 13.94
N ASN A 268 -4.65 -8.33 13.94
CA ASN A 268 -5.79 -7.90 13.14
C ASN A 268 -5.50 -7.97 11.63
N ALA A 269 -4.32 -7.54 11.18
CA ALA A 269 -3.94 -7.59 9.77
C ALA A 269 -3.85 -9.04 9.27
N VAL A 270 -3.28 -9.92 10.08
CA VAL A 270 -3.26 -11.37 9.83
C VAL A 270 -4.67 -11.92 9.76
N PHE A 271 -5.54 -11.58 10.72
CA PHE A 271 -6.93 -12.02 10.76
C PHE A 271 -7.74 -11.50 9.58
N CYS A 272 -7.50 -10.29 9.09
CA CYS A 272 -8.19 -9.69 7.95
C CYS A 272 -7.58 -10.10 6.59
N GLY A 273 -6.40 -10.72 6.59
CA GLY A 273 -5.69 -11.09 5.36
C GLY A 273 -5.02 -9.91 4.66
N ASN A 274 -4.74 -8.82 5.37
CA ASN A 274 -4.14 -7.61 4.81
C ASN A 274 -2.62 -7.75 4.68
N HIS A 275 -2.19 -8.42 3.62
CA HIS A 275 -0.78 -8.77 3.43
C HIS A 275 0.15 -7.56 3.32
N TRP A 276 -0.28 -6.41 2.78
CA TRP A 276 0.57 -5.22 2.72
C TRP A 276 0.83 -4.60 4.08
N VAL A 277 -0.18 -4.59 4.96
CA VAL A 277 0.01 -4.14 6.35
C VAL A 277 0.86 -5.15 7.11
N VAL A 278 0.65 -6.46 6.93
CA VAL A 278 1.53 -7.48 7.55
C VAL A 278 2.98 -7.31 7.09
N ASP A 279 3.22 -7.14 5.79
CA ASP A 279 4.54 -6.91 5.18
C ASP A 279 5.21 -5.67 5.81
N TYR A 280 4.50 -4.54 5.86
CA TYR A 280 4.98 -3.30 6.47
C TYR A 280 5.31 -3.46 7.96
N LEU A 281 4.37 -4.03 8.75
CA LEU A 281 4.54 -4.22 10.19
C LEU A 281 5.75 -5.13 10.46
N CYS A 282 5.88 -6.24 9.74
CA CYS A 282 7.01 -7.16 9.84
C CYS A 282 8.35 -6.54 9.43
N GLU A 283 8.36 -5.65 8.43
CA GLU A 283 9.58 -4.99 7.95
C GLU A 283 10.08 -3.92 8.94
N ARG A 284 9.16 -3.13 9.52
CA ARG A 284 9.55 -1.86 10.17
C ARG A 284 9.25 -1.75 11.65
N LEU A 285 8.23 -2.46 12.16
CA LEU A 285 7.69 -2.20 13.51
C LEU A 285 7.73 -3.42 14.43
N ALA A 286 7.49 -4.61 13.90
CA ALA A 286 7.37 -5.82 14.68
C ALA A 286 8.75 -6.34 15.13
N THR A 287 8.79 -6.82 16.36
CA THR A 287 9.93 -7.55 16.91
C THR A 287 9.74 -9.07 16.73
N PRO A 288 10.80 -9.89 16.91
CA PRO A 288 10.66 -11.35 16.92
C PRO A 288 9.60 -11.85 17.91
N ALA A 289 9.40 -11.15 19.03
CA ALA A 289 8.40 -11.49 20.05
C ALA A 289 6.96 -11.15 19.62
N ASP A 290 6.77 -10.17 18.73
CA ASP A 290 5.44 -9.84 18.19
C ASP A 290 5.00 -10.86 17.13
N ILE A 291 5.96 -11.38 16.36
CA ILE A 291 5.74 -12.39 15.32
C ILE A 291 5.51 -13.77 15.97
N ASN A 292 6.31 -14.09 16.99
CA ASN A 292 6.27 -15.34 17.75
C ASN A 292 5.95 -15.05 19.23
N PRO A 293 4.69 -14.67 19.55
CA PRO A 293 4.31 -14.34 20.91
C PRO A 293 4.46 -15.55 21.85
N VAL A 294 5.00 -15.30 23.05
CA VAL A 294 5.18 -16.33 24.09
C VAL A 294 3.83 -16.84 24.63
N GLN A 295 2.81 -15.99 24.59
CA GLN A 295 1.46 -16.29 25.06
C GLN A 295 0.46 -16.21 23.90
N GLY A 296 -0.48 -17.16 23.88
CA GLY A 296 -1.48 -17.26 22.83
C GLY A 296 -0.99 -18.03 21.61
N HIS A 297 -1.81 -18.05 20.57
CA HIS A 297 -1.44 -18.68 19.31
C HIS A 297 -0.57 -17.73 18.47
N PRO A 298 0.53 -18.22 17.88
CA PRO A 298 1.38 -17.38 17.03
C PRO A 298 0.65 -16.88 15.79
N GLN A 299 1.14 -15.78 15.22
CA GLN A 299 0.51 -15.14 14.06
C GLN A 299 0.38 -16.10 12.87
N LEU A 300 1.39 -16.95 12.67
CA LEU A 300 1.40 -17.95 11.60
C LEU A 300 0.28 -18.98 11.73
N TRP A 301 -0.11 -19.33 12.96
CA TRP A 301 -1.23 -20.24 13.22
C TRP A 301 -2.57 -19.63 12.78
N HIS A 302 -2.81 -18.36 13.11
CA HIS A 302 -4.01 -17.65 12.68
C HIS A 302 -4.07 -17.48 11.16
N ALA A 303 -2.93 -17.17 10.52
CA ALA A 303 -2.83 -17.09 9.07
C ALA A 303 -3.16 -18.43 8.40
N ALA A 304 -2.62 -19.54 8.91
CA ALA A 304 -2.89 -20.88 8.41
C ALA A 304 -4.36 -21.29 8.58
N GLY A 305 -4.96 -20.99 9.73
CA GLY A 305 -6.38 -21.25 9.96
C GLY A 305 -7.30 -20.46 9.02
N GLY A 306 -7.00 -19.18 8.77
CA GLY A 306 -7.73 -18.39 7.79
C GLY A 306 -7.59 -18.89 6.35
N LEU A 307 -6.41 -19.41 5.98
CA LEU A 307 -6.19 -20.02 4.67
C LEU A 307 -6.94 -21.35 4.51
N GLN A 308 -6.90 -22.22 5.52
CA GLN A 308 -7.64 -23.49 5.54
C GLN A 308 -9.15 -23.25 5.39
N PHE A 309 -9.72 -22.35 6.19
CA PHE A 309 -11.15 -22.02 6.15
C PHE A 309 -11.61 -21.61 4.74
N LEU A 310 -10.81 -20.83 4.02
CA LEU A 310 -11.13 -20.43 2.64
C LEU A 310 -11.04 -21.59 1.64
N PHE A 311 -10.14 -22.55 1.83
CA PHE A 311 -10.07 -23.76 1.01
C PHE A 311 -11.26 -24.70 1.26
N GLU A 312 -11.66 -24.89 2.52
CA GLU A 312 -12.85 -25.66 2.87
C GLU A 312 -14.12 -25.05 2.25
N GLN A 313 -14.23 -23.72 2.27
CA GLN A 313 -15.34 -23.01 1.63
C GLN A 313 -15.31 -23.14 0.09
N TRP A 314 -14.10 -23.18 -0.50
CA TRP A 314 -13.91 -23.32 -1.94
C TRP A 314 -14.27 -24.71 -2.46
N ASP A 315 -13.88 -25.78 -1.75
CA ASP A 315 -14.11 -27.15 -2.18
C ASP A 315 -15.56 -27.63 -1.97
N GLY A 316 -16.31 -26.96 -1.08
CA GLY A 316 -17.69 -27.32 -0.74
C GLY A 316 -18.74 -27.02 -1.81
N ASP A 317 -18.46 -26.12 -2.77
CA ASP A 317 -19.45 -25.55 -3.71
C ASP A 317 -19.16 -25.91 -5.17
N GLY A 318 -19.02 -27.21 -5.47
CA GLY A 318 -18.77 -27.75 -6.82
C GLY A 318 -19.80 -27.41 -7.92
N ASN A 319 -20.77 -26.53 -7.65
CA ASN A 319 -21.78 -26.03 -8.57
C ASN A 319 -21.74 -24.50 -8.80
N LEU A 320 -20.82 -23.75 -8.18
CA LEU A 320 -20.69 -22.32 -8.49
C LEU A 320 -20.10 -22.16 -9.91
N PRO A 321 -20.75 -21.42 -10.82
CA PRO A 321 -20.17 -21.12 -12.12
C PRO A 321 -18.81 -20.41 -11.95
N ASP A 322 -17.79 -20.87 -12.68
CA ASP A 322 -16.38 -20.41 -12.66
C ASP A 322 -16.14 -18.89 -12.85
N GLN A 323 -17.20 -18.07 -13.01
CA GLN A 323 -17.11 -16.64 -13.29
C GLN A 323 -18.02 -15.76 -12.41
N THR A 324 -18.51 -16.28 -11.28
CA THR A 324 -19.23 -15.40 -10.33
C THR A 324 -18.28 -14.40 -9.67
N ALA A 325 -18.78 -13.21 -9.34
CA ALA A 325 -18.00 -12.20 -8.62
C ALA A 325 -17.52 -12.71 -7.25
N GLU A 326 -18.26 -13.65 -6.64
CA GLU A 326 -17.91 -14.33 -5.40
C GLU A 326 -16.69 -15.24 -5.57
N PHE A 327 -16.63 -16.03 -6.66
CA PHE A 327 -15.46 -16.85 -6.98
C PHE A 327 -14.18 -16.00 -7.12
N ILE A 328 -14.25 -14.90 -7.87
CA ILE A 328 -13.11 -13.98 -8.03
C ILE A 328 -12.69 -13.40 -6.67
N GLN A 329 -13.67 -13.03 -5.83
CA GLN A 329 -13.41 -12.51 -4.49
C GLN A 329 -12.73 -13.56 -3.60
N THR A 330 -13.22 -14.79 -3.57
CA THR A 330 -12.64 -15.86 -2.75
C THR A 330 -11.24 -16.23 -3.24
N ALA A 331 -11.00 -16.29 -4.55
CA ALA A 331 -9.67 -16.52 -5.11
C ALA A 331 -8.67 -15.43 -4.68
N GLU A 332 -9.10 -14.17 -4.70
CA GLU A 332 -8.29 -13.04 -4.23
C GLU A 332 -8.05 -13.09 -2.71
N LEU A 333 -9.04 -13.50 -1.92
CA LEU A 333 -8.86 -13.73 -0.48
C LEU A 333 -7.84 -14.84 -0.20
N ILE A 334 -7.93 -15.98 -0.91
CA ILE A 334 -6.96 -17.08 -0.81
C ILE A 334 -5.57 -16.59 -1.17
N ARG A 335 -5.43 -15.85 -2.28
CA ARG A 335 -4.16 -15.25 -2.69
C ARG A 335 -3.59 -14.34 -1.58
N ASN A 336 -4.41 -13.47 -1.02
CA ASN A 336 -3.98 -12.55 0.04
C ASN A 336 -3.56 -13.28 1.32
N ARG A 337 -4.25 -14.36 1.71
CA ARG A 337 -3.83 -15.21 2.84
C ARG A 337 -2.50 -15.90 2.61
N LYS A 338 -2.25 -16.41 1.40
CA LYS A 338 -0.93 -16.96 1.04
C LYS A 338 0.16 -15.91 1.18
N LEU A 339 -0.09 -14.67 0.73
CA LEU A 339 0.85 -13.56 0.88
C LEU A 339 1.09 -13.18 2.35
N VAL A 340 0.06 -13.22 3.21
CA VAL A 340 0.22 -13.05 4.67
C VAL A 340 1.15 -14.13 5.24
N VAL A 341 0.89 -15.41 4.93
CA VAL A 341 1.73 -16.53 5.38
C VAL A 341 3.18 -16.33 4.94
N ARG A 342 3.42 -16.00 3.67
CA ARG A 342 4.77 -15.73 3.14
C ARG A 342 5.46 -14.57 3.84
N SER A 343 4.73 -13.48 4.13
CA SER A 343 5.28 -12.30 4.82
C SER A 343 5.71 -12.65 6.24
N LEU A 344 4.91 -13.44 6.97
CA LEU A 344 5.28 -13.94 8.31
C LEU A 344 6.50 -14.87 8.25
N LEU A 345 6.59 -15.75 7.25
CA LEU A 345 7.74 -16.66 7.06
C LEU A 345 9.04 -15.90 6.75
N ARG A 346 8.98 -14.88 5.90
CA ARG A 346 10.10 -13.94 5.64
C ARG A 346 10.52 -13.20 6.91
N ALA A 347 9.56 -12.92 7.78
CA ALA A 347 9.77 -12.34 9.10
C ALA A 347 10.21 -13.36 10.17
N GLY A 348 10.56 -14.59 9.79
CA GLY A 348 11.08 -15.58 10.72
C GLY A 348 10.04 -16.11 11.72
N ALA A 349 8.78 -16.21 11.30
CA ALA A 349 7.78 -16.94 12.06
C ALA A 349 8.23 -18.40 12.28
N ASP A 350 8.04 -18.89 13.50
CA ASP A 350 8.50 -20.21 13.91
C ASP A 350 7.66 -21.32 13.29
N LEU A 351 8.34 -22.32 12.74
CA LEU A 351 7.79 -23.51 12.09
C LEU A 351 7.83 -24.75 13.00
N SER A 352 8.26 -24.60 14.25
CA SER A 352 8.29 -25.69 15.22
C SER A 352 6.91 -26.31 15.43
N THR A 353 6.90 -27.54 15.95
CA THR A 353 5.66 -28.24 16.30
C THR A 353 4.92 -27.59 17.46
N ASN A 354 5.56 -26.68 18.20
CA ASN A 354 4.89 -25.92 19.26
C ASN A 354 4.00 -24.82 18.67
N VAL A 355 4.40 -24.24 17.52
CA VAL A 355 3.65 -23.18 16.82
C VAL A 355 2.65 -23.75 15.82
N LEU A 356 3.06 -24.79 15.09
CA LEU A 356 2.22 -25.54 14.17
C LEU A 356 2.13 -27.00 14.64
N PRO A 357 1.28 -27.29 15.64
CA PRO A 357 0.98 -28.64 16.08
C PRO A 357 0.62 -29.58 14.93
N THR A 358 0.79 -30.88 15.15
CA THR A 358 0.49 -31.95 14.19
C THR A 358 -0.35 -33.07 14.81
N THR A 359 -1.01 -32.79 15.95
CA THR A 359 -1.72 -33.80 16.74
C THR A 359 -3.06 -34.17 16.12
N THR A 360 -3.74 -33.21 15.49
CA THR A 360 -5.03 -33.43 14.82
C THR A 360 -4.88 -33.39 13.28
N PRO A 361 -5.85 -33.93 12.52
CA PRO A 361 -5.84 -33.82 11.05
C PRO A 361 -5.85 -32.36 10.55
N ILE A 362 -6.69 -31.51 11.16
CA ILE A 362 -6.78 -30.07 10.86
C ILE A 362 -5.44 -29.37 11.09
N GLU A 363 -4.76 -29.72 12.19
CA GLU A 363 -3.41 -29.25 12.51
C GLU A 363 -2.37 -29.64 11.46
N ARG A 364 -2.38 -30.91 11.03
CA ARG A 364 -1.49 -31.40 9.98
C ARG A 364 -1.73 -30.68 8.65
N GLU A 365 -2.99 -30.49 8.28
CA GLU A 365 -3.38 -29.77 7.07
C GLU A 365 -2.91 -28.31 7.10
N ARG A 366 -3.15 -27.57 8.20
CA ARG A 366 -2.65 -26.20 8.38
C ARG A 366 -1.14 -26.12 8.23
N ARG A 367 -0.42 -27.07 8.83
CA ARG A 367 1.04 -27.16 8.72
C ARG A 367 1.45 -27.39 7.26
N GLU A 368 0.83 -28.33 6.55
CA GLU A 368 1.12 -28.62 5.14
C GLU A 368 0.91 -27.39 4.24
N LEU A 369 -0.18 -26.64 4.46
CA LEU A 369 -0.44 -25.37 3.75
C LEU A 369 0.70 -24.36 3.97
N VAL A 370 1.16 -24.19 5.21
CA VAL A 370 2.27 -23.28 5.51
C VAL A 370 3.58 -23.76 4.89
N LEU A 371 3.91 -25.05 4.98
CA LEU A 371 5.15 -25.60 4.41
C LEU A 371 5.18 -25.42 2.88
N LYS A 372 4.03 -25.57 2.21
CA LYS A 372 3.90 -25.31 0.76
C LYS A 372 4.22 -23.85 0.43
N GLU A 373 3.73 -22.90 1.20
CA GLU A 373 4.03 -21.49 0.99
C GLU A 373 5.50 -21.15 1.35
N TYR A 374 6.09 -21.84 2.33
CA TYR A 374 7.51 -21.67 2.65
C TYR A 374 8.44 -22.14 1.54
N VAL A 375 8.10 -23.24 0.86
CA VAL A 375 8.80 -23.69 -0.35
C VAL A 375 8.80 -22.60 -1.43
N VAL A 376 7.69 -21.86 -1.59
CA VAL A 376 7.62 -20.72 -2.51
C VAL A 376 8.59 -19.61 -2.10
N VAL A 377 8.61 -19.21 -0.82
CA VAL A 377 9.57 -18.21 -0.30
C VAL A 377 11.00 -18.63 -0.56
N LEU A 378 11.34 -19.90 -0.30
CA LEU A 378 12.67 -20.42 -0.56
C LEU A 378 13.00 -20.44 -2.06
N ASN A 379 12.03 -20.70 -2.94
CA ASN A 379 12.24 -20.71 -4.39
C ASN A 379 12.35 -19.29 -4.99
N GLU A 380 11.79 -18.26 -4.35
CA GLU A 380 11.95 -16.85 -4.74
C GLU A 380 13.34 -16.29 -4.37
N LEU A 381 13.93 -16.77 -3.27
CA LEU A 381 15.18 -16.25 -2.70
C LEU A 381 16.37 -16.16 -3.69
N PRO A 382 16.65 -17.15 -4.57
CA PRO A 382 17.70 -17.05 -5.59
C PRO A 382 17.57 -15.82 -6.50
N PHE A 383 16.35 -15.53 -6.96
CA PHE A 383 16.08 -14.41 -7.85
C PHE A 383 16.31 -13.07 -7.15
N VAL A 384 15.84 -12.96 -5.91
CA VAL A 384 16.07 -11.78 -5.06
C VAL A 384 17.57 -11.55 -4.84
N VAL A 385 18.32 -12.61 -4.52
CA VAL A 385 19.78 -12.51 -4.34
C VAL A 385 20.48 -12.04 -5.61
N MET A 386 20.15 -12.62 -6.76
CA MET A 386 20.80 -12.24 -8.02
C MET A 386 20.42 -10.82 -8.46
N GLY A 387 19.16 -10.43 -8.29
CA GLY A 387 18.70 -9.06 -8.51
C GLY A 387 19.46 -8.06 -7.63
N ALA A 388 19.59 -8.36 -6.33
CA ALA A 388 20.32 -7.54 -5.37
C ALA A 388 21.81 -7.35 -5.74
N ILE A 389 22.50 -8.44 -6.09
CA ILE A 389 23.90 -8.41 -6.54
C ILE A 389 24.04 -7.58 -7.81
N ASN A 390 23.15 -7.79 -8.79
CA ASN A 390 23.21 -7.07 -10.06
C ASN A 390 22.96 -5.57 -9.89
N ALA A 391 21.98 -5.18 -9.08
CA ALA A 391 21.72 -3.78 -8.77
C ALA A 391 22.91 -3.11 -8.08
N ALA A 392 23.57 -3.81 -7.14
CA ALA A 392 24.74 -3.25 -6.44
C ALA A 392 25.98 -3.11 -7.31
N LEU A 393 26.17 -3.98 -8.31
CA LEU A 393 27.30 -3.93 -9.25
C LEU A 393 27.02 -3.10 -10.51
N ALA A 394 25.77 -2.71 -10.77
CA ALA A 394 25.40 -1.98 -11.98
C ALA A 394 26.21 -0.68 -12.19
N PRO A 395 26.35 0.22 -11.18
CA PRO A 395 27.09 1.47 -11.41
C PRO A 395 28.58 1.25 -11.71
N GLN A 396 29.20 0.23 -11.11
CA GLN A 396 30.57 -0.17 -11.44
C GLN A 396 30.67 -0.63 -12.90
N ARG A 397 29.73 -1.46 -13.34
CA ARG A 397 29.73 -2.00 -14.71
C ARG A 397 29.50 -0.92 -15.75
N ASP A 398 28.58 0.00 -15.49
CA ASP A 398 28.29 1.11 -16.39
C ASP A 398 29.53 2.01 -16.57
N ALA A 399 30.22 2.30 -15.48
CA ALA A 399 31.46 3.06 -15.52
C ALA A 399 32.61 2.28 -16.19
N ASP A 400 32.73 0.98 -15.94
CA ASP A 400 33.69 0.12 -16.62
C ASP A 400 33.50 0.15 -18.15
N ILE A 401 32.25 0.01 -18.62
CA ILE A 401 31.92 0.07 -20.05
C ILE A 401 32.28 1.43 -20.65
N LEU A 402 31.95 2.52 -19.95
CA LEU A 402 32.24 3.88 -20.42
C LEU A 402 33.76 4.13 -20.46
N MET A 403 34.48 3.83 -19.38
CA MET A 403 35.91 4.09 -19.25
C MET A 403 36.73 3.20 -20.18
N THR A 404 36.34 1.95 -20.40
CA THR A 404 36.99 1.06 -21.38
C THR A 404 36.98 1.66 -22.79
N ARG A 405 35.93 2.42 -23.13
CA ARG A 405 35.82 3.09 -24.45
C ARG A 405 36.59 4.40 -24.51
N ILE A 406 36.66 5.14 -23.40
CA ILE A 406 37.27 6.48 -23.36
C ILE A 406 38.79 6.39 -23.16
N LEU A 407 39.27 5.52 -22.28
CA LEU A 407 40.69 5.45 -21.92
C LEU A 407 41.64 5.31 -23.12
N PRO A 408 41.33 4.53 -24.17
CA PRO A 408 42.17 4.46 -25.37
C PRO A 408 42.15 5.73 -26.24
N LEU A 409 41.18 6.63 -26.04
CA LEU A 409 40.96 7.85 -26.83
C LEU A 409 41.50 9.11 -26.13
N VAL A 410 42.00 9.01 -24.90
CA VAL A 410 42.53 10.16 -24.17
C VAL A 410 43.89 10.51 -24.77
N ASP A 411 43.96 11.65 -25.46
CA ASP A 411 45.22 12.23 -25.91
C ASP A 411 46.14 12.42 -24.69
N HIS A 412 47.28 11.74 -24.70
CA HIS A 412 48.30 11.97 -23.70
C HIS A 412 48.99 13.29 -24.07
N ASN A 413 48.94 14.29 -23.20
CA ASN A 413 49.46 15.66 -23.40
C ASN A 413 51.01 15.73 -23.50
N ASP A 414 51.65 14.71 -24.05
CA ASP A 414 53.11 14.59 -24.14
C ASP A 414 53.65 15.18 -25.44
N GLU A 415 52.77 15.47 -26.41
CA GLU A 415 53.12 16.08 -27.68
C GLU A 415 52.97 17.61 -27.64
N ASP A 416 53.75 18.29 -26.79
CA ASP A 416 54.04 19.71 -27.06
C ASP A 416 55.09 19.76 -28.18
N ALA A 417 54.59 19.86 -29.42
CA ALA A 417 55.41 19.97 -30.63
C ALA A 417 56.37 21.18 -30.63
N SER A 418 56.26 22.10 -29.65
CA SER A 418 57.16 23.24 -29.49
C SER A 418 58.43 22.94 -28.67
N LEU A 419 58.53 21.76 -28.02
CA LEU A 419 59.74 21.37 -27.29
C LEU A 419 60.83 20.84 -28.25
N PRO A 420 62.10 21.29 -28.12
CA PRO A 420 63.20 20.86 -28.99
C PRO A 420 63.51 19.35 -28.90
N HIS A 421 63.08 18.72 -27.81
CA HIS A 421 63.06 17.27 -27.60
C HIS A 421 61.72 16.94 -26.92
N PRO A 422 60.66 16.65 -27.67
CA PRO A 422 59.40 16.22 -27.06
C PRO A 422 59.72 15.00 -26.19
N PRO A 423 59.24 14.94 -24.93
CA PRO A 423 59.40 13.74 -24.12
C PRO A 423 58.87 12.56 -24.95
N SER A 424 59.60 11.44 -24.98
CA SER A 424 59.09 10.23 -25.64
C SER A 424 57.64 10.01 -25.20
N PRO A 425 56.69 9.73 -26.12
CA PRO A 425 55.28 9.62 -25.79
C PRO A 425 55.15 8.76 -24.53
N SER A 426 54.43 9.24 -23.51
CA SER A 426 54.26 8.42 -22.31
C SER A 426 53.68 7.09 -22.78
N PRO A 427 54.19 5.96 -22.28
CA PRO A 427 53.72 4.63 -22.65
C PRO A 427 52.29 4.34 -22.10
N LEU A 428 51.50 5.38 -21.84
CA LEU A 428 50.17 5.31 -21.25
C LEU A 428 49.06 5.09 -22.27
N SER A 429 49.39 4.79 -23.53
CA SER A 429 48.40 4.28 -24.49
C SER A 429 47.92 2.92 -24.00
N PHE A 430 46.84 2.92 -23.22
CA PHE A 430 46.32 1.69 -22.65
C PHE A 430 45.78 0.81 -23.77
N GLY A 431 46.40 -0.35 -23.95
CA GLY A 431 45.86 -1.36 -24.85
C GLY A 431 44.43 -1.73 -24.42
N PRO A 432 43.59 -2.31 -25.30
CA PRO A 432 42.19 -2.63 -24.96
C PRO A 432 42.01 -3.46 -23.67
N GLN A 433 43.00 -4.30 -23.33
CA GLN A 433 43.00 -5.11 -22.11
C GLN A 433 43.40 -4.29 -20.87
N GLU A 434 44.38 -3.40 -20.99
CA GLU A 434 44.83 -2.51 -19.92
C GLU A 434 43.75 -1.46 -19.60
N ALA A 435 43.15 -0.89 -20.65
CA ALA A 435 42.02 0.03 -20.52
C ALA A 435 40.86 -0.62 -19.79
N ALA A 436 40.50 -1.86 -20.14
CA ALA A 436 39.45 -2.60 -19.43
C ALA A 436 39.81 -2.91 -17.97
N ALA A 437 41.05 -3.31 -17.68
CA ALA A 437 41.47 -3.59 -16.30
C ALA A 437 41.47 -2.31 -15.45
N ILE A 438 41.93 -1.18 -16.00
CA ILE A 438 41.93 0.12 -15.32
C ILE A 438 40.50 0.63 -15.14
N ALA A 439 39.67 0.57 -16.19
CA ALA A 439 38.26 0.92 -16.15
C ALA A 439 37.52 0.14 -15.06
N TRP A 440 37.77 -1.17 -14.94
CA TRP A 440 37.19 -2.01 -13.91
C TRP A 440 37.60 -1.57 -12.50
N LYS A 441 38.89 -1.23 -12.29
CA LYS A 441 39.40 -0.73 -11.00
C LYS A 441 38.86 0.65 -10.66
N ILE A 442 38.63 1.52 -11.64
CA ILE A 442 37.97 2.82 -11.45
C ILE A 442 36.50 2.60 -11.10
N GLY A 443 35.79 1.76 -11.87
CA GLY A 443 34.39 1.42 -11.62
C GLY A 443 34.17 0.77 -10.25
N ALA A 444 35.16 0.05 -9.71
CA ALA A 444 35.09 -0.52 -8.37
C ALA A 444 34.84 0.52 -7.26
N PHE A 445 35.11 1.80 -7.47
CA PHE A 445 34.74 2.85 -6.50
C PHE A 445 33.25 3.22 -6.52
N LEU A 446 32.49 2.76 -7.52
CA LEU A 446 31.09 3.12 -7.74
C LEU A 446 30.11 2.01 -7.37
N HIS A 447 30.57 0.80 -7.04
CA HIS A 447 29.68 -0.27 -6.58
C HIS A 447 28.93 0.16 -5.30
N HIS A 448 27.72 -0.36 -5.11
CA HIS A 448 26.82 0.04 -4.03
C HIS A 448 26.42 -1.14 -3.11
N PRO A 449 27.34 -1.67 -2.27
CA PRO A 449 27.06 -2.77 -1.35
C PRO A 449 25.79 -2.58 -0.49
N PRO A 450 25.50 -1.37 0.05
CA PRO A 450 24.30 -1.18 0.85
C PRO A 450 23.01 -1.52 0.10
N ALA A 451 22.94 -1.33 -1.23
CA ALA A 451 21.73 -1.66 -1.99
C ALA A 451 21.46 -3.16 -2.00
N ALA A 452 22.50 -3.99 -2.16
CA ALA A 452 22.34 -5.43 -2.12
C ALA A 452 21.88 -5.90 -0.73
N LEU A 453 22.46 -5.35 0.33
CA LEU A 453 22.09 -5.70 1.70
C LEU A 453 20.66 -5.27 2.02
N THR A 454 20.27 -4.05 1.65
CA THR A 454 18.90 -3.55 1.80
C THR A 454 17.89 -4.43 1.08
N ALA A 455 18.18 -4.90 -0.14
CA ALA A 455 17.29 -5.81 -0.86
C ALA A 455 17.12 -7.17 -0.15
N ILE A 456 18.18 -7.71 0.44
CA ILE A 456 18.08 -8.93 1.27
C ILE A 456 17.31 -8.66 2.56
N ASP A 457 17.57 -7.53 3.22
CA ASP A 457 16.92 -7.14 4.46
C ASP A 457 15.42 -6.85 4.25
N GLN A 458 15.02 -6.37 3.07
CA GLN A 458 13.61 -6.20 2.68
C GLN A 458 12.91 -7.54 2.40
N PHE A 459 13.63 -8.53 1.85
CA PHE A 459 13.02 -9.83 1.55
C PHE A 459 13.00 -10.77 2.76
N LEU A 460 14.05 -10.76 3.59
CA LEU A 460 14.12 -11.51 4.85
C LEU A 460 14.16 -10.48 5.98
N THR A 461 12.98 -10.10 6.49
CA THR A 461 12.86 -8.93 7.37
C THR A 461 13.48 -9.18 8.75
N ASN A 462 13.35 -10.38 9.31
CA ASN A 462 13.83 -10.69 10.66
C ASN A 462 15.16 -11.44 10.71
N GLU A 463 15.90 -11.31 11.81
CA GLU A 463 17.20 -11.92 12.06
C GLU A 463 17.13 -13.45 12.23
N SER A 464 17.07 -14.15 11.09
CA SER A 464 17.16 -15.62 11.02
C SER A 464 18.58 -16.11 10.71
N ALA A 465 18.84 -17.40 10.94
CA ALA A 465 20.08 -18.03 10.49
C ALA A 465 20.23 -17.98 8.96
N LEU A 466 19.12 -18.19 8.24
CA LEU A 466 19.05 -18.03 6.78
C LEU A 466 19.44 -16.61 6.35
N LYS A 467 18.81 -15.58 6.93
CA LYS A 467 19.11 -14.17 6.63
C LYS A 467 20.58 -13.86 6.85
N ARG A 468 21.12 -14.11 8.04
CA ARG A 468 22.53 -13.81 8.37
C ARG A 468 23.50 -14.46 7.39
N ARG A 469 23.24 -15.72 7.03
CA ARG A 469 24.09 -16.46 6.08
C ARG A 469 24.00 -15.90 4.67
N VAL A 470 22.79 -15.64 4.17
CA VAL A 470 22.58 -15.10 2.81
C VAL A 470 23.13 -13.68 2.73
N ARG A 471 22.79 -12.82 3.69
CA ARG A 471 23.26 -11.43 3.78
C ARG A 471 24.78 -11.35 3.82
N GLY A 472 25.43 -12.17 4.66
CA GLY A 472 26.89 -12.24 4.74
C GLY A 472 27.53 -12.70 3.43
N ALA A 473 26.95 -13.71 2.77
CA ALA A 473 27.43 -14.18 1.48
C ALA A 473 27.27 -13.12 0.37
N VAL A 474 26.12 -12.44 0.30
CA VAL A 474 25.87 -11.39 -0.69
C VAL A 474 26.83 -10.21 -0.50
N GLY A 475 26.97 -9.71 0.73
CA GLY A 475 27.88 -8.61 1.04
C GLY A 475 29.33 -8.94 0.66
N HIS A 476 29.82 -10.11 1.08
CA HIS A 476 31.17 -10.56 0.75
C HIS A 476 31.38 -10.73 -0.76
N PHE A 477 30.39 -11.29 -1.46
CA PHE A 477 30.46 -11.47 -2.91
C PHE A 477 30.53 -10.13 -3.65
N VAL A 478 29.67 -9.17 -3.31
CA VAL A 478 29.65 -7.85 -3.97
C VAL A 478 30.99 -7.11 -3.76
N GLU A 479 31.51 -7.12 -2.54
CA GLU A 479 32.81 -6.50 -2.22
C GLU A 479 33.96 -7.17 -2.98
N TRP A 480 34.00 -8.50 -3.03
CA TRP A 480 35.04 -9.24 -3.76
C TRP A 480 34.93 -9.07 -5.27
N ALA A 481 33.70 -9.13 -5.79
CA ALA A 481 33.43 -8.91 -7.20
C ALA A 481 33.95 -7.54 -7.62
N ALA A 482 33.67 -6.49 -6.83
CA ALA A 482 34.13 -5.15 -7.15
C ALA A 482 35.65 -4.99 -7.03
N THR A 483 36.25 -5.43 -5.92
CA THR A 483 37.61 -5.01 -5.54
C THR A 483 38.69 -6.02 -5.93
N LYS A 484 38.37 -7.32 -5.98
CA LYS A 484 39.36 -8.40 -6.15
C LYS A 484 39.41 -8.99 -7.54
N THR A 485 38.43 -8.72 -8.39
CA THR A 485 38.47 -9.12 -9.80
C THR A 485 39.07 -8.01 -10.67
N VAL A 486 39.47 -8.37 -11.89
CA VAL A 486 39.97 -7.41 -12.91
C VAL A 486 39.03 -7.25 -14.10
N SER A 487 37.90 -7.98 -14.12
CA SER A 487 36.87 -7.81 -15.15
C SER A 487 35.55 -8.47 -14.74
N ASN A 488 34.46 -8.07 -15.40
CA ASN A 488 33.16 -8.72 -15.23
C ASN A 488 33.22 -10.22 -15.56
N ARG A 489 34.09 -10.64 -16.49
CA ARG A 489 34.26 -12.05 -16.87
C ARG A 489 34.69 -12.94 -15.70
N GLU A 490 35.51 -12.43 -14.80
CA GLU A 490 35.91 -13.16 -13.59
C GLU A 490 34.78 -13.25 -12.56
N VAL A 491 33.89 -12.26 -12.53
CA VAL A 491 32.71 -12.26 -11.65
C VAL A 491 31.72 -13.31 -12.11
N VAL A 492 31.45 -13.34 -13.42
CA VAL A 492 30.30 -14.03 -14.02
C VAL A 492 30.67 -15.37 -14.66
N GLY A 493 31.97 -15.63 -14.78
CA GLY A 493 32.49 -16.72 -15.60
C GLY A 493 32.28 -16.47 -17.08
N GLY A 494 32.63 -17.44 -17.92
CA GLY A 494 32.40 -17.35 -19.36
C GLY A 494 33.49 -18.05 -20.16
N TRP A 495 33.69 -17.61 -21.39
CA TRP A 495 34.71 -18.14 -22.28
C TRP A 495 35.72 -17.03 -22.61
N SER A 496 37.01 -17.31 -22.42
CA SER A 496 38.12 -16.43 -22.79
C SER A 496 38.94 -17.06 -23.89
N ARG A 497 39.29 -16.29 -24.92
CA ARG A 497 40.26 -16.74 -25.93
C ARG A 497 41.67 -16.46 -25.43
N GLY A 498 42.48 -17.51 -25.30
CA GLY A 498 43.90 -17.41 -24.97
C GLY A 498 44.69 -16.75 -26.09
N SER A 499 45.94 -16.36 -25.78
CA SER A 499 46.89 -15.80 -26.75
C SER A 499 47.23 -16.76 -27.89
N ASP A 500 46.99 -18.06 -27.70
CA ASP A 500 47.11 -19.15 -28.67
C ASP A 500 45.84 -19.36 -29.52
N GLY A 501 44.79 -18.56 -29.29
CA GLY A 501 43.51 -18.67 -29.98
C GLY A 501 42.57 -19.72 -29.40
N GLN A 502 42.96 -20.47 -28.37
CA GLN A 502 42.11 -21.49 -27.73
C GLN A 502 41.08 -20.85 -26.80
N THR A 503 39.86 -21.38 -26.80
CA THR A 503 38.78 -20.89 -25.92
C THR A 503 38.81 -21.65 -24.60
N VAL A 504 39.19 -20.98 -23.51
CA VAL A 504 39.23 -21.53 -22.15
C VAL A 504 38.03 -21.04 -21.36
N ARG A 505 37.41 -21.90 -20.55
CA ARG A 505 36.30 -21.52 -19.67
C ARG A 505 36.82 -20.80 -18.42
N VAL A 506 36.38 -19.56 -18.21
CA VAL A 506 36.61 -18.80 -16.97
C VAL A 506 35.55 -19.24 -15.95
N PRO A 507 35.94 -19.77 -14.78
CA PRO A 507 34.99 -20.11 -13.73
C PRO A 507 34.36 -18.83 -13.15
N GLN A 508 33.11 -18.94 -12.69
CA GLN A 508 32.47 -17.90 -11.90
C GLN A 508 33.26 -17.60 -10.62
N LEU A 509 33.13 -16.39 -10.08
CA LEU A 509 33.80 -15.99 -8.85
C LEU A 509 33.43 -16.92 -7.69
N GLN A 510 34.46 -17.58 -7.13
CA GLN A 510 34.36 -18.45 -5.96
C GLN A 510 35.14 -17.85 -4.79
N CYS A 511 34.46 -17.06 -3.95
CA CYS A 511 35.06 -16.37 -2.82
C CYS A 511 34.87 -17.09 -1.46
N PHE A 512 34.12 -18.20 -1.40
CA PHE A 512 33.84 -18.89 -0.13
C PHE A 512 34.63 -20.18 0.00
N ALA A 513 35.42 -20.34 1.05
CA ALA A 513 36.10 -21.60 1.37
C ALA A 513 35.21 -22.47 2.26
N VAL A 514 35.07 -23.75 1.92
CA VAL A 514 34.50 -24.76 2.83
C VAL A 514 35.62 -25.64 3.34
N ASP A 515 35.67 -25.80 4.65
CA ASP A 515 36.57 -26.74 5.28
C ASP A 515 36.25 -28.16 4.80
N ALA A 516 37.24 -28.78 4.14
CA ALA A 516 37.12 -30.12 3.59
C ALA A 516 37.67 -31.17 4.57
N GLY A 517 37.97 -30.77 5.81
CA GLY A 517 38.54 -31.62 6.84
C GLY A 517 40.08 -31.70 6.78
N PRO A 518 40.70 -32.49 7.68
CA PRO A 518 42.14 -32.44 7.97
C PRO A 518 43.09 -32.78 6.80
N HIS A 519 42.58 -33.34 5.70
CA HIS A 519 43.38 -33.92 4.62
C HIS A 519 43.00 -33.44 3.21
N HIS A 520 42.17 -32.41 3.09
CA HIS A 520 41.74 -31.91 1.77
C HIS A 520 41.93 -30.40 1.63
N THR A 521 42.42 -29.97 0.47
CA THR A 521 42.45 -28.56 0.07
C THR A 521 41.04 -27.97 0.13
N HIS A 522 40.90 -26.81 0.77
CA HIS A 522 39.63 -26.09 0.88
C HIS A 522 38.92 -25.99 -0.49
N ARG A 523 37.70 -26.51 -0.57
CA ARG A 523 36.88 -26.37 -1.78
C ARG A 523 36.30 -24.96 -1.80
N ARG A 524 36.62 -24.19 -2.85
CA ARG A 524 36.03 -22.88 -3.08
C ARG A 524 34.61 -23.02 -3.63
N ARG A 525 33.73 -22.10 -3.24
CA ARG A 525 32.32 -22.04 -3.60
C ARG A 525 31.92 -20.65 -4.05
N GLY A 526 30.94 -20.58 -4.94
CA GLY A 526 30.30 -19.33 -5.36
C GLY A 526 29.11 -18.96 -4.48
N VAL A 527 28.64 -17.71 -4.58
CA VAL A 527 27.48 -17.21 -3.80
C VAL A 527 26.22 -18.04 -4.04
N ARG A 528 25.98 -18.49 -5.28
CA ARG A 528 24.85 -19.36 -5.66
C ARG A 528 24.85 -20.66 -4.86
N GLU A 529 26.00 -21.29 -4.70
CA GLU A 529 26.13 -22.54 -3.93
C GLU A 529 25.91 -22.33 -2.43
N VAL A 530 26.34 -21.17 -1.89
CA VAL A 530 26.13 -20.83 -0.47
C VAL A 530 24.64 -20.62 -0.19
N VAL A 531 23.94 -19.86 -1.04
CA VAL A 531 22.50 -19.61 -0.93
C VAL A 531 21.71 -20.90 -1.12
N HIS A 532 22.06 -21.71 -2.12
CA HIS A 532 21.42 -23.00 -2.32
C HIS A 532 21.61 -23.91 -1.11
N ARG A 533 22.81 -23.97 -0.54
CA ARG A 533 23.04 -24.77 0.66
C ARG A 533 22.24 -24.25 1.85
N ALA A 534 22.12 -22.93 2.03
CA ALA A 534 21.30 -22.35 3.08
C ALA A 534 19.83 -22.79 2.95
N ARG A 535 19.26 -22.74 1.74
CA ARG A 535 17.91 -23.24 1.44
C ARG A 535 17.77 -24.75 1.73
N LEU A 536 18.76 -25.56 1.37
CA LEU A 536 18.73 -27.01 1.64
C LEU A 536 18.82 -27.34 3.14
N ASP A 537 19.45 -26.48 3.93
CA ASP A 537 19.49 -26.65 5.37
C ASP A 537 18.10 -26.37 5.98
N GLU A 538 17.35 -25.38 5.46
CA GLU A 538 15.92 -25.16 5.81
C GLU A 538 15.04 -26.35 5.38
N VAL A 539 15.25 -26.88 4.18
CA VAL A 539 14.57 -28.09 3.68
C VAL A 539 14.74 -29.25 4.64
N ARG A 540 15.97 -29.49 5.10
CA ARG A 540 16.27 -30.57 6.05
C ARG A 540 15.66 -30.30 7.43
N ALA A 541 15.72 -29.05 7.90
CA ALA A 541 15.22 -28.66 9.21
C ALA A 541 13.69 -28.83 9.32
N HIS A 542 12.97 -28.56 8.23
CA HIS A 542 11.51 -28.53 8.23
C HIS A 542 10.83 -29.65 7.43
N GLY A 543 11.61 -30.57 6.83
CA GLY A 543 11.09 -31.69 6.04
C GLY A 543 10.35 -31.24 4.78
N LEU A 544 10.88 -30.22 4.10
CA LEU A 544 10.21 -29.63 2.94
C LEU A 544 10.43 -30.46 1.66
N GLU A 545 9.45 -30.44 0.77
CA GLU A 545 9.56 -31.02 -0.58
C GLU A 545 9.28 -29.96 -1.65
N GLY A 546 9.80 -30.14 -2.87
CA GLY A 546 9.54 -29.21 -3.98
C GLY A 546 10.41 -27.95 -4.01
N VAL A 547 11.44 -27.84 -3.17
CA VAL A 547 12.46 -26.79 -3.32
C VAL A 547 13.31 -27.09 -4.55
N VAL A 548 13.15 -26.26 -5.58
CA VAL A 548 13.81 -26.44 -6.87
C VAL A 548 15.29 -26.12 -6.72
N LYS A 549 16.13 -26.86 -7.44
CA LYS A 549 17.57 -26.58 -7.61
C LYS A 549 17.76 -25.34 -8.51
N GLY A 550 17.26 -24.20 -8.04
CA GLY A 550 17.01 -22.96 -8.80
C GLY A 550 18.25 -22.16 -9.21
N PHE A 551 19.37 -22.82 -9.46
CA PHE A 551 20.49 -22.22 -10.19
C PHE A 551 20.92 -23.06 -11.41
N ASN A 552 20.33 -24.26 -11.62
CA ASN A 552 20.80 -25.26 -12.59
C ASN A 552 19.70 -25.82 -13.51
N ASN A 553 18.50 -25.22 -13.54
CA ASN A 553 17.46 -25.71 -14.44
C ASN A 553 17.71 -25.15 -15.85
N GLU A 554 18.19 -26.01 -16.74
CA GLU A 554 18.15 -26.05 -18.23
C GLU A 554 18.37 -24.79 -19.10
N GLU A 555 18.28 -23.56 -18.58
CA GLU A 555 18.63 -22.31 -19.28
C GLU A 555 20.07 -21.84 -19.02
N GLY A 556 20.93 -22.76 -18.62
CA GLY A 556 22.38 -22.54 -18.60
C GLY A 556 22.87 -21.60 -17.49
N ASN A 557 24.16 -21.32 -17.52
CA ASN A 557 24.83 -20.34 -16.66
C ASN A 557 24.36 -18.89 -16.96
N ASP A 558 23.30 -18.73 -17.74
CA ASP A 558 22.92 -17.52 -18.46
C ASP A 558 21.83 -16.72 -17.72
N ASP A 559 21.31 -17.20 -16.58
CA ASP A 559 20.42 -16.43 -15.67
C ASP A 559 21.06 -15.17 -15.10
N CYS A 560 22.38 -15.05 -15.25
CA CYS A 560 22.92 -13.72 -15.34
C CYS A 560 22.92 -13.29 -16.82
N GLN A 561 21.76 -12.87 -17.34
CA GLN A 561 21.73 -12.25 -18.66
C GLN A 561 22.35 -10.87 -18.54
N PHE A 562 23.67 -10.82 -18.69
CA PHE A 562 24.43 -9.60 -18.90
C PHE A 562 24.32 -9.30 -20.40
N GLN A 563 23.56 -8.27 -20.75
CA GLN A 563 23.66 -7.67 -22.08
C GLN A 563 25.00 -6.96 -22.24
#